data_AF-W4UMH1-F1
#
_entry.id   AF-W4UMH1-F1
#
_cell.length_a   1.000
_cell.length_b   1.000
_cell.length_c   1.000
_cell.angle_alpha   90.00
_cell.angle_beta   90.00
_cell.angle_gamma   90.00
#
_symmetry.space_group_name_H-M   'P 1'
#
loop_
_entity.id
_entity.type
_entity.pdbx_description
1 polymer ?
#
loop_
_entity_poly.entity_id
_entity_poly.type
_entity_poly.pdbx_seq_one_letter_code
_entity_poly.pdbx_strand_id
1 'polypeptide(L)'
;MNACRFLLAAAFIFSGFVKAIDPLGSQYKIQDYLTAFGMISWFPSFFPLLGGIVLSAIEFSIGIFLFFGVKKQLSSLFALLLMAVMTPLTLYLALFDPVSDCGCFGDAGY
;
A
#
# COMPACT_ATOMS: atom_id res chain seq x y z
N MET A 1 23.32 13.07 8.80
CA MET A 1 23.15 11.68 9.30
C MET A 1 22.24 10.93 8.34
N ASN A 2 22.75 9.90 7.67
CA ASN A 2 22.01 9.18 6.61
C ASN A 2 21.33 7.90 7.11
N ALA A 3 21.32 7.64 8.42
CA ALA A 3 20.74 6.42 9.02
C ALA A 3 19.24 6.27 8.74
N CYS A 4 18.48 7.37 8.81
CA CYS A 4 17.05 7.38 8.47
C CYS A 4 16.78 6.91 7.04
N ARG A 5 17.72 7.13 6.11
CA ARG A 5 17.55 6.65 4.72
C ARG A 5 17.67 5.14 4.61
N PHE A 6 18.65 4.55 5.30
CA PHE A 6 18.81 3.09 5.30
C PHE A 6 17.62 2.41 5.98
N LEU A 7 17.12 2.99 7.07
CA LEU A 7 15.90 2.51 7.73
C LEU A 7 14.67 2.61 6.81
N LEU A 8 14.48 3.75 6.13
CA LEU A 8 13.37 3.92 5.19
C LEU A 8 13.50 2.96 3.99
N ALA A 9 14.71 2.77 3.46
CA ALA A 9 14.96 1.83 2.36
C ALA A 9 14.63 0.40 2.77
N ALA A 10 15.10 -0.03 3.94
CA ALA A 10 14.81 -1.35 4.47
C ALA A 10 13.30 -1.56 4.70
N ALA A 11 12.59 -0.56 5.22
CA ALA A 11 11.15 -0.64 5.43
C ALA A 11 10.38 -0.80 4.09
N PHE A 12 10.76 -0.05 3.05
CA PHE A 12 10.14 -0.17 1.72
C PHE A 12 10.43 -1.51 1.05
N ILE A 13 11.69 -1.99 1.12
CA ILE A 13 12.08 -3.30 0.59
C ILE A 13 11.30 -4.41 1.31
N PHE A 14 11.25 -4.38 2.64
CA PHE A 14 10.56 -5.39 3.43
C PHE A 14 9.05 -5.38 3.18
N SER A 15 8.42 -4.20 3.14
CA SER A 15 6.99 -4.04 2.85
C SER A 15 6.63 -4.56 1.45
N GLY A 16 7.39 -4.18 0.43
CA GLY A 16 7.18 -4.65 -0.95
C GLY A 16 7.36 -6.16 -1.10
N PHE A 17 8.35 -6.73 -0.42
CA PHE A 17 8.60 -8.17 -0.42
C PHE A 17 7.44 -8.95 0.23
N VAL A 18 6.99 -8.53 1.42
CA VAL A 18 5.85 -9.19 2.10
C VAL A 18 4.58 -9.13 1.23
N LYS A 19 4.28 -7.98 0.62
CA LYS A 19 3.15 -7.84 -0.31
C LYS A 19 3.28 -8.69 -1.58
N ALA A 20 4.51 -8.96 -2.04
CA ALA A 20 4.75 -9.83 -3.19
C ALA A 20 4.56 -11.31 -2.85
N ILE A 21 4.85 -11.72 -1.61
CA ILE A 21 4.62 -13.10 -1.13
C ILE A 21 3.13 -13.36 -0.90
N ASP A 22 2.36 -12.35 -0.46
CA ASP A 22 0.91 -12.45 -0.24
C ASP A 22 0.12 -11.47 -1.14
N PRO A 23 0.00 -11.75 -2.45
CA PRO A 23 -0.73 -10.88 -3.37
C PRO A 23 -2.25 -10.88 -3.09
N LEU A 24 -2.78 -11.93 -2.48
CA LEU A 24 -4.20 -12.05 -2.14
C LEU A 24 -4.61 -11.05 -1.04
N GLY A 25 -3.81 -10.88 0.02
CA GLY A 25 -4.06 -9.86 1.03
C GLY A 25 -4.04 -8.43 0.45
N SER A 26 -3.16 -8.18 -0.53
CA SER A 26 -3.13 -6.89 -1.23
C SER A 26 -4.38 -6.65 -2.09
N GLN A 27 -4.92 -7.70 -2.72
CA GLN A 27 -6.17 -7.64 -3.48
C GLN A 27 -7.34 -7.27 -2.57
N TYR A 28 -7.50 -7.94 -1.42
CA TYR A 28 -8.60 -7.65 -0.50
C TYR A 28 -8.58 -6.20 -0.04
N LYS A 29 -7.41 -5.69 0.39
CA LYS A 29 -7.26 -4.27 0.77
C LYS A 29 -7.67 -3.30 -0.33
N ILE A 30 -7.28 -3.56 -1.58
CA ILE A 30 -7.64 -2.68 -2.70
C ILE A 30 -9.13 -2.77 -3.02
N GLN A 31 -9.71 -3.97 -2.90
CA GLN A 31 -11.14 -4.17 -3.07
C GLN A 31 -11.93 -3.39 -2.00
N ASP A 32 -11.51 -3.45 -0.74
CA ASP A 32 -12.13 -2.69 0.36
C ASP A 32 -12.05 -1.17 0.11
N TYR A 33 -10.91 -0.66 -0.38
CA TYR A 33 -10.79 0.74 -0.78
C TYR A 33 -11.74 1.11 -1.93
N LEU A 34 -11.87 0.26 -2.96
CA LEU A 34 -12.83 0.53 -4.05
C LEU A 34 -14.28 0.46 -3.59
N THR A 35 -14.60 -0.38 -2.59
CA THR A 35 -15.95 -0.45 -2.01
C THR A 35 -16.27 0.81 -1.22
N ALA A 36 -15.30 1.32 -0.45
CA ALA A 36 -15.43 2.58 0.28
C ALA A 36 -15.72 3.78 -0.64
N PHE A 37 -15.14 3.79 -1.85
CA PHE A 37 -15.41 4.82 -2.85
C PHE A 37 -16.66 4.55 -3.71
N GLY A 38 -17.39 3.46 -3.46
CA GLY A 38 -18.59 3.09 -4.23
C GLY A 38 -18.29 2.75 -5.70
N MET A 39 -17.04 2.50 -6.05
CA MET A 39 -16.56 2.32 -7.43
C MET A 39 -16.35 0.84 -7.79
N ILE A 40 -16.71 -0.09 -6.90
CA ILE A 40 -16.54 -1.54 -7.08
C ILE A 40 -17.25 -2.06 -8.33
N SER A 41 -18.40 -1.49 -8.69
CA SER A 41 -19.20 -1.93 -9.85
C SER A 41 -18.63 -1.44 -11.19
N TRP A 42 -17.70 -0.48 -11.17
CA TRP A 42 -17.08 0.06 -12.38
C TRP A 42 -15.81 -0.70 -12.78
N PHE A 43 -15.20 -1.44 -11.86
CA PHE A 43 -13.92 -2.12 -12.10
C PHE A 43 -14.06 -3.65 -12.04
N PRO A 44 -13.53 -4.37 -13.04
CA PRO A 44 -13.51 -5.84 -13.01
C PRO A 44 -12.61 -6.33 -11.87
N SER A 45 -12.94 -7.50 -11.30
CA SER A 45 -12.26 -8.15 -10.17
C SER A 45 -10.76 -8.42 -10.37
N PHE A 46 -10.26 -8.35 -11.60
CA PHE A 46 -8.83 -8.48 -11.92
C PHE A 46 -8.03 -7.19 -11.67
N PHE A 47 -8.69 -6.03 -11.70
CA PHE A 47 -8.02 -4.73 -11.53
C PHE A 47 -7.41 -4.52 -10.13
N PRO A 48 -8.07 -4.90 -9.03
CA PRO A 48 -7.49 -4.84 -7.68
C PRO A 48 -6.24 -5.71 -7.53
N LEU A 49 -6.26 -6.92 -8.09
CA LEU A 49 -5.13 -7.85 -8.06
C LEU A 49 -3.91 -7.27 -8.81
N LEU A 50 -4.14 -6.79 -10.04
CA LEU A 50 -3.10 -6.18 -10.85
C LEU A 50 -2.53 -4.92 -10.18
N GLY A 51 -3.41 -4.08 -9.61
CA GLY A 51 -3.02 -2.91 -8.83
C GLY A 51 -2.12 -3.24 -7.64
N GLY A 52 -2.46 -4.28 -6.88
CA GLY A 52 -1.68 -4.73 -5.73
C GLY A 52 -0.29 -5.24 -6.09
N ILE A 53 -0.20 -6.02 -7.17
CA ILE A 53 1.07 -6.54 -7.69
C ILE A 53 1.95 -5.41 -8.26
N VAL A 54 1.35 -4.48 -9.01
CA VAL A 54 2.10 -3.34 -9.58
C VAL A 54 2.58 -2.40 -8.46
N LEU A 55 1.73 -2.10 -7.48
CA LEU A 55 2.11 -1.28 -6.32
C LEU A 55 3.24 -1.92 -5.50
N SER A 56 3.17 -3.24 -5.25
CA SER A 56 4.22 -3.94 -4.50
C SER A 56 5.54 -3.98 -5.29
N ALA A 57 5.50 -4.21 -6.60
CA ALA A 57 6.68 -4.18 -7.46
C ALA A 57 7.34 -2.79 -7.50
N ILE A 58 6.53 -1.71 -7.58
CA ILE A 58 7.01 -0.34 -7.54
C ILE A 58 7.62 -0.02 -6.17
N GLU A 59 6.93 -0.38 -5.07
CA GLU A 59 7.39 -0.15 -3.70
C GLU A 59 8.73 -0.83 -3.42
N PHE A 60 8.87 -2.09 -3.84
CA PHE A 60 10.10 -2.86 -3.74
C PHE A 60 11.24 -2.26 -4.58
N SER A 61 10.94 -1.88 -5.83
CA SER A 61 11.91 -1.24 -6.73
C SER A 61 12.42 0.07 -6.17
N ILE A 62 11.52 0.94 -5.66
CA ILE A 62 11.88 2.22 -5.02
C ILE A 62 12.77 1.96 -3.79
N GLY A 63 12.47 0.94 -2.99
CA GLY A 63 13.29 0.54 -1.84
C GLY A 63 14.73 0.20 -2.24
N ILE A 64 14.92 -0.59 -3.30
CA ILE A 64 16.24 -0.95 -3.84
C ILE A 64 16.97 0.29 -4.38
N PHE A 65 16.28 1.15 -5.14
CA PHE A 65 16.87 2.40 -5.63
C PHE A 65 17.28 3.35 -4.49
N LEU A 66 16.50 3.39 -3.38
CA LEU A 66 16.82 4.19 -2.21
C LEU A 66 18.08 3.66 -1.49
N PHE A 67 18.25 2.34 -1.45
CA PHE A 67 19.40 1.65 -0.89
C PHE A 67 20.69 1.91 -1.70
N PHE A 68 20.63 1.82 -3.03
CA PHE A 68 21.77 2.11 -3.92
C PHE A 68 22.10 3.62 -4.04
N GLY A 69 21.20 4.51 -3.61
CA GLY A 69 21.48 5.95 -3.56
C GLY A 69 21.51 6.67 -4.92
N VAL A 70 20.99 6.04 -5.98
CA VAL A 70 20.85 6.63 -7.31
C VAL A 70 19.76 7.71 -7.26
N LYS A 71 20.13 8.96 -7.56
CA LYS A 71 19.23 10.15 -7.63
C LYS A 71 18.35 10.31 -6.37
N LYS A 72 19.00 10.73 -5.28
CA LYS A 72 18.46 10.95 -3.92
C LYS A 72 17.12 11.70 -3.85
N GLN A 73 16.87 12.64 -4.76
CA GLN A 73 15.67 13.47 -4.79
C GLN A 73 14.47 12.75 -5.39
N LEU A 74 14.67 11.92 -6.43
CA LEU A 74 13.59 11.17 -7.07
C LEU A 74 13.08 10.06 -6.16
N SER A 75 13.97 9.25 -5.59
CA SER A 75 13.58 8.09 -4.78
C SER A 75 12.89 8.53 -3.47
N SER A 76 13.30 9.65 -2.86
CA SER A 76 12.59 10.24 -1.72
C SER A 76 11.25 10.86 -2.12
N LEU A 77 11.15 11.48 -3.30
CA LEU A 77 9.90 12.03 -3.81
C LEU A 77 8.87 10.93 -4.08
N PHE A 78 9.28 9.81 -4.69
CA PHE A 78 8.41 8.66 -4.94
C PHE A 78 7.93 7.99 -3.64
N ALA A 79 8.81 7.84 -2.65
CA ALA A 79 8.40 7.34 -1.32
C ALA A 79 7.44 8.30 -0.62
N LEU A 80 7.68 9.61 -0.72
CA LEU A 80 6.81 10.65 -0.17
C LEU A 80 5.46 10.69 -0.90
N LEU A 81 5.45 10.46 -2.21
CA LEU A 81 4.23 10.40 -3.01
C LEU A 81 3.38 9.18 -2.65
N LEU A 82 4.00 7.99 -2.48
CA LEU A 82 3.28 6.80 -2.01
C LEU A 82 2.67 7.01 -0.62
N MET A 83 3.45 7.58 0.31
CA MET A 83 2.93 7.95 1.62
C MET A 83 1.81 8.99 1.49
N ALA A 84 2.00 10.05 0.71
CA ALA A 84 1.03 11.12 0.52
C ALA A 84 -0.27 10.69 -0.16
N VAL A 85 -0.28 9.58 -0.91
CA VAL A 85 -1.53 8.96 -1.42
C VAL A 85 -2.22 8.15 -0.33
N MET A 86 -1.47 7.40 0.47
CA MET A 86 -2.02 6.60 1.56
C MET A 86 -2.57 7.46 2.71
N THR A 87 -1.93 8.57 3.08
CA THR A 87 -2.37 9.40 4.22
C THR A 87 -3.80 9.95 4.09
N PRO A 88 -4.21 10.61 2.98
CA PRO A 88 -5.58 11.10 2.82
C PRO A 88 -6.58 9.96 2.65
N LEU A 89 -6.16 8.82 2.08
CA LEU A 89 -6.99 7.62 1.99
C LEU A 89 -7.31 7.07 3.39
N THR A 90 -6.29 6.95 4.24
CA THR A 90 -6.44 6.52 5.64
C THR A 90 -7.26 7.54 6.44
N LEU A 91 -7.05 8.84 6.21
CA LEU A 91 -7.85 9.89 6.84
C LEU A 91 -9.33 9.81 6.42
N TYR A 92 -9.60 9.53 5.14
CA TYR A 92 -10.96 9.36 4.63
C TYR A 92 -11.64 8.13 5.23
N LEU A 93 -10.94 6.98 5.27
CA LEU A 93 -11.45 5.78 5.94
C LEU A 93 -11.76 6.03 7.42
N ALA A 94 -10.87 6.74 8.14
CA ALA A 94 -11.04 7.04 9.56
C ALA A 94 -12.17 8.05 9.86
N LEU A 95 -12.57 8.89 8.88
CA LEU A 95 -13.63 9.87 9.05
C LEU A 95 -15.01 9.36 8.60
N PHE A 96 -15.05 8.51 7.57
CA PHE A 96 -16.30 8.03 6.97
C PHE A 96 -16.67 6.60 7.38
N ASP A 97 -15.76 5.88 8.06
CA ASP A 97 -15.93 4.49 8.53
C ASP A 97 -16.64 3.54 7.52
N PRO A 98 -16.33 3.57 6.20
CA PRO A 98 -17.10 2.80 5.23
C PRO A 98 -16.60 1.36 5.06
N VAL A 99 -15.50 1.01 5.74
CA VAL A 99 -14.88 -0.33 5.67
C VAL A 99 -15.03 -0.95 7.04
N SER A 100 -16.04 -1.80 7.22
CA SER A 100 -15.98 -2.81 8.27
C SER A 100 -14.74 -3.64 7.96
N ASP A 101 -13.70 -3.50 8.78
CA ASP A 101 -12.59 -4.45 8.77
C ASP A 101 -13.26 -5.84 8.79
N CYS A 102 -13.14 -6.59 7.69
CA CYS A 102 -13.36 -8.04 7.72
C CYS A 102 -12.18 -8.62 8.52
N GLY A 103 -12.12 -8.21 9.78
CA GLY A 103 -11.22 -8.67 10.78
C GLY A 103 -11.60 -10.11 10.99
N CYS A 104 -10.70 -10.97 10.58
CA CYS A 104 -10.28 -12.09 11.41
C CYS A 104 -9.74 -11.55 12.76
N PHE A 105 -10.54 -10.76 13.48
CA PHE A 105 -10.37 -10.16 14.79
C PHE A 105 -11.77 -9.79 15.31
N GLY A 106 -12.53 -10.83 15.63
CA GLY A 106 -13.60 -10.77 16.63
C GLY A 106 -14.89 -10.06 16.25
N ASP A 107 -15.75 -10.72 15.48
CA ASP A 107 -17.20 -10.64 15.70
C ASP A 107 -17.72 -12.06 16.00
N ALA A 108 -17.42 -12.50 17.22
CA ALA A 108 -18.17 -13.55 17.87
C ALA A 108 -19.22 -12.86 18.75
N GLY A 109 -20.47 -12.81 18.27
CA GLY A 109 -21.63 -12.60 19.12
C GLY A 109 -22.51 -11.40 18.78
N TYR A 110 -23.29 -11.52 17.71
CA TYR A 110 -24.76 -11.45 17.77
C TYR A 110 -25.38 -12.11 16.54
#